data_AF-A0A8T0QLU8-F1
#
_entry.id   AF-A0A8T0QLU8-F1
#
_cell.length_a   1.000
_cell.length_b   1.000
_cell.length_c   1.000
_cell.angle_alpha   90.00
_cell.angle_beta   90.00
_cell.angle_gamma   90.00
#
_symmetry.space_group_name_H-M   'P 1'
#
loop_
_entity.id
_entity.type
_entity.pdbx_description
1 polymer ?
#
loop_
_entity_poly.entity_id
_entity_poly.type
_entity_poly.pdbx_seq_one_letter_code
_entity_poly.pdbx_strand_id
1 'polypeptide(L)'
;MASDDSTSAASHGQGLHDTTSSRCRTETFTATHYFEVADFSLLDGMGIGEFVRSSTFTVGGCDWNIRLFPDGNKKEHEGAFVSVFLCFIGGGEATRVRAKFSLSMVDRDNRVSKLPMLGDDRPLIHTFGPGDREWSWGVTYIEKFKLRHFLYLNDDSLTIRCVLSARSPVFDAELFGPLSKNSAQPVKINDMDPTIFEGLLHFIYADSLPDTCNSDENTIMQHLLVAADRYGLDRLRALCEAKLCQGIDVQTVATTLALAEQHNCDQLKDACLRFIASRDVLSAIMDTDGFRHLKESCPLILGEISEKIATFRRRRTSMQHL
;
A
#
# COMPACT_ATOMS: atom_id res chain seq x y z
N MET A 1 -46.73 41.35 -47.43
CA MET A 1 -47.38 40.49 -46.41
C MET A 1 -46.27 39.83 -45.63
N ALA A 2 -46.23 40.11 -44.31
CA ALA A 2 -45.53 39.45 -43.20
C ALA A 2 -44.02 39.13 -43.37
N SER A 3 -43.07 39.75 -42.67
CA SER A 3 -42.85 39.81 -41.19
C SER A 3 -42.63 38.42 -40.58
N ASP A 4 -41.41 38.05 -40.17
CA ASP A 4 -40.94 38.25 -38.79
C ASP A 4 -39.54 37.67 -38.53
N ASP A 5 -38.89 38.32 -37.57
CA ASP A 5 -37.65 38.02 -36.85
C ASP A 5 -37.59 36.61 -36.25
N SER A 6 -36.36 36.10 -36.01
CA SER A 6 -35.89 35.78 -34.64
C SER A 6 -34.65 34.85 -34.56
N THR A 7 -33.60 35.41 -33.96
CA THR A 7 -32.78 34.85 -32.86
C THR A 7 -31.56 33.93 -33.15
N SER A 8 -30.41 34.49 -32.77
CA SER A 8 -29.12 33.92 -32.34
C SER A 8 -29.16 32.55 -31.65
N ALA A 9 -28.21 31.69 -32.01
CA ALA A 9 -27.51 30.84 -31.05
C ALA A 9 -26.07 30.58 -31.50
N ALA A 10 -25.12 31.16 -30.77
CA ALA A 10 -23.70 30.83 -30.87
C ALA A 10 -23.49 29.37 -30.42
N SER A 11 -23.10 28.49 -31.33
CA SER A 11 -22.60 27.17 -30.96
C SER A 11 -21.17 27.31 -30.45
N HIS A 12 -21.02 27.46 -29.14
CA HIS A 12 -19.78 27.12 -28.43
C HIS A 12 -19.55 25.61 -28.59
N GLY A 13 -18.88 25.24 -29.67
CA GLY A 13 -18.33 23.90 -29.87
C GLY A 13 -17.15 23.72 -28.93
N GLN A 14 -17.44 23.13 -27.79
CA GLN A 14 -16.56 22.44 -26.83
C GLN A 14 -15.08 22.41 -27.23
N GLY A 15 -14.25 23.08 -26.43
CA GLY A 15 -12.82 22.82 -26.41
C GLY A 15 -12.59 21.33 -26.18
N LEU A 16 -11.99 20.69 -27.19
CA LEU A 16 -11.51 19.32 -27.09
C LEU A 16 -10.45 19.32 -25.97
N HIS A 17 -10.78 18.76 -24.81
CA HIS A 17 -9.79 18.53 -23.77
C HIS A 17 -8.81 17.48 -24.30
N ASP A 18 -7.62 17.92 -24.69
CA ASP A 18 -6.51 17.02 -25.02
C ASP A 18 -6.17 16.20 -23.76
N THR A 19 -6.67 14.98 -23.75
CA THR A 19 -6.48 14.05 -22.64
C THR A 19 -5.13 13.38 -22.83
N THR A 20 -4.13 13.83 -22.08
CA THR A 20 -2.82 13.17 -22.06
C THR A 20 -2.82 12.05 -21.02
N SER A 21 -2.48 10.83 -21.44
CA SER A 21 -2.27 9.69 -20.55
C SER A 21 -0.80 9.26 -20.62
N SER A 22 -0.16 9.13 -19.46
CA SER A 22 1.16 8.53 -19.33
C SER A 22 1.07 7.25 -18.52
N ARG A 23 1.75 6.19 -18.98
CA ARG A 23 1.81 4.90 -18.29
C ARG A 23 3.24 4.62 -17.84
N CYS A 24 3.47 4.63 -16.53
CA CYS A 24 4.69 4.06 -15.95
C CYS A 24 4.48 2.56 -15.74
N ARG A 25 5.26 1.72 -16.42
CA ARG A 25 5.30 0.27 -16.16
C ARG A 25 6.66 -0.05 -15.57
N THR A 26 6.67 -0.59 -14.35
CA THR A 26 7.89 -1.21 -13.84
C THR A 26 8.07 -2.56 -14.53
N GLU A 27 9.20 -2.77 -15.18
CA GLU A 27 9.53 -4.07 -15.75
C GLU A 27 9.78 -5.08 -14.64
N THR A 28 9.15 -6.25 -14.76
CA THR A 28 9.35 -7.38 -13.86
C THR A 28 9.67 -8.63 -14.68
N PHE A 29 10.67 -9.37 -14.24
CA PHE A 29 11.03 -10.65 -14.83
C PHE A 29 10.25 -11.72 -14.09
N THR A 30 9.41 -12.46 -14.81
CA THR A 30 8.61 -13.54 -14.23
C THR A 30 9.09 -14.87 -14.74
N ALA A 31 9.34 -15.80 -13.82
CA ALA A 31 9.66 -17.18 -14.14
C ALA A 31 8.80 -18.14 -13.32
N THR A 32 8.64 -19.36 -13.82
CA THR A 32 8.04 -20.46 -13.07
C THR A 32 9.11 -21.52 -12.84
N HIS A 33 9.30 -21.92 -11.58
CA HIS A 33 10.20 -22.98 -11.18
C HIS A 33 9.41 -24.12 -10.53
N TYR A 34 9.77 -25.35 -10.87
CA TYR A 34 9.17 -26.57 -10.31
C TYR A 34 10.22 -27.29 -9.49
N PHE A 35 9.90 -27.57 -8.23
CA PHE A 35 10.73 -28.36 -7.34
C PHE A 35 10.00 -29.64 -6.99
N GLU A 36 10.44 -30.74 -7.60
CA GLU A 36 9.94 -32.08 -7.33
C GLU A 36 10.78 -32.77 -6.26
N VAL A 37 10.10 -33.37 -5.29
CA VAL A 37 10.68 -34.24 -4.27
C VAL A 37 10.03 -35.61 -4.42
N ALA A 38 10.73 -36.53 -5.08
CA ALA A 38 10.32 -37.93 -5.18
C ALA A 38 10.58 -38.67 -3.86
N ASP A 39 9.83 -39.76 -3.65
CA ASP A 39 9.90 -40.60 -2.46
C ASP A 39 9.82 -39.78 -1.15
N PHE A 40 8.89 -38.83 -1.10
CA PHE A 40 8.76 -37.84 -0.02
C PHE A 40 8.67 -38.49 1.36
N SER A 41 7.98 -39.63 1.46
CA SER A 41 7.81 -40.36 2.73
C SER A 41 9.14 -40.84 3.32
N LEU A 42 10.21 -40.98 2.52
CA LEU A 42 11.55 -41.31 3.03
C LEU A 42 12.21 -40.16 3.81
N LEU A 43 11.66 -38.95 3.71
CA LEU A 43 12.14 -37.77 4.43
C LEU A 43 11.50 -37.62 5.82
N ASP A 44 10.52 -38.46 6.19
CA ASP A 44 9.94 -38.45 7.53
C ASP A 44 11.00 -38.83 8.58
N GLY A 45 11.14 -38.00 9.61
CA GLY A 45 12.14 -38.21 10.67
C GLY A 45 13.53 -37.67 10.33
N MET A 46 13.66 -36.87 9.26
CA MET A 46 14.88 -36.13 8.93
C MET A 46 15.30 -35.18 10.07
N GLY A 47 14.34 -34.68 10.85
CA GLY A 47 14.55 -33.81 12.00
C GLY A 47 14.01 -32.39 11.79
N ILE A 48 13.54 -31.78 12.88
CA ILE A 48 13.00 -30.42 12.86
C ILE A 48 14.11 -29.41 12.52
N GLY A 49 13.87 -28.58 11.50
CA GLY A 49 14.85 -27.61 11.01
C GLY A 49 15.76 -28.14 9.90
N GLU A 50 15.75 -29.44 9.64
CA GLU A 50 16.43 -30.03 8.49
C GLU A 50 15.58 -29.86 7.22
N PHE A 51 16.24 -29.68 6.08
CA PHE A 51 15.57 -29.40 4.83
C PHE A 51 16.26 -30.02 3.61
N VAL A 52 15.44 -30.29 2.59
CA VAL A 52 15.90 -30.47 1.21
C VAL A 52 15.68 -29.16 0.43
N ARG A 53 16.47 -28.93 -0.61
CA ARG A 53 16.37 -27.72 -1.43
C ARG A 53 16.34 -27.99 -2.92
N SER A 54 15.68 -27.12 -3.66
CA SER A 54 15.71 -27.11 -5.12
C SER A 54 17.09 -26.75 -5.65
N SER A 55 17.29 -26.95 -6.95
CA SER A 55 18.37 -26.26 -7.66
C SER A 55 18.19 -24.75 -7.57
N THR A 56 19.30 -24.02 -7.72
CA THR A 56 19.26 -22.56 -7.76
C THR A 56 18.74 -22.10 -9.11
N PHE A 57 17.83 -21.13 -9.13
CA PHE A 57 17.28 -20.55 -10.34
C PHE A 57 17.32 -19.02 -10.27
N THR A 58 17.59 -18.39 -11.41
CA THR A 58 17.78 -16.93 -11.49
C THR A 58 16.54 -16.27 -12.05
N VAL A 59 16.00 -15.27 -11.35
CA VAL A 59 14.86 -14.47 -11.81
C VAL A 59 15.17 -13.01 -11.58
N GLY A 60 15.17 -12.25 -12.68
CA GLY A 60 15.58 -10.85 -12.68
C GLY A 60 16.91 -10.71 -11.94
N GLY A 61 18.00 -11.25 -12.48
CA GLY A 61 19.38 -11.10 -11.95
C GLY A 61 19.65 -11.57 -10.50
N CYS A 62 18.64 -12.10 -9.80
CA CYS A 62 18.72 -12.59 -8.43
C CYS A 62 18.61 -14.11 -8.43
N ASP A 63 19.40 -14.75 -7.58
CA ASP A 63 19.43 -16.19 -7.41
C ASP A 63 18.54 -16.62 -6.23
N TRP A 64 17.75 -17.65 -6.49
CA TRP A 64 16.73 -18.16 -5.59
C TRP A 64 16.82 -19.67 -5.46
N ASN A 65 16.36 -20.22 -4.34
CA ASN A 65 15.99 -21.62 -4.25
C ASN A 65 14.76 -21.81 -3.35
N ILE A 66 14.16 -22.98 -3.42
CA ILE A 66 13.07 -23.39 -2.54
C ILE A 66 13.65 -24.34 -1.50
N ARG A 67 13.35 -24.11 -0.22
CA ARG A 67 13.68 -25.03 0.89
C ARG A 67 12.42 -25.68 1.40
N LEU A 68 12.42 -27.00 1.51
CA LEU A 68 11.34 -27.80 2.05
C LEU A 68 11.82 -28.51 3.31
N PHE A 69 11.09 -28.33 4.41
CA PHE A 69 11.35 -28.89 5.73
C PHE A 69 10.29 -29.96 6.01
N PRO A 70 10.62 -31.26 5.86
CA PRO A 70 9.65 -32.35 6.01
C PRO A 70 9.04 -32.40 7.42
N ASP A 71 9.85 -32.19 8.46
CA ASP A 71 9.42 -32.16 9.87
C ASP A 71 9.22 -30.72 10.39
N GLY A 72 9.08 -29.75 9.48
CA GLY A 72 8.86 -28.35 9.81
C GLY A 72 10.13 -27.65 10.29
N ASN A 73 10.04 -26.33 10.46
CA ASN A 73 11.19 -25.49 10.82
C ASN A 73 11.21 -25.04 12.29
N LYS A 74 10.15 -25.32 13.05
CA LYS A 74 9.98 -24.88 14.44
C LYS A 74 9.67 -26.07 15.35
N LYS A 75 10.37 -26.13 16.49
CA LYS A 75 10.22 -27.20 17.49
C LYS A 75 8.81 -27.29 18.11
N GLU A 76 8.10 -26.16 18.16
CA GLU A 76 6.76 -26.03 18.73
C GLU A 76 5.71 -26.97 18.13
N HIS A 77 5.97 -27.48 16.91
CA HIS A 77 5.00 -28.27 16.16
C HIS A 77 5.35 -29.77 16.11
N GLU A 78 6.37 -30.20 16.84
CA GLU A 78 6.75 -31.61 17.04
C GLU A 78 6.82 -32.45 15.75
N GLY A 79 7.20 -31.86 14.61
CA GLY A 79 7.30 -32.58 13.34
C GLY A 79 5.96 -32.86 12.63
N ALA A 80 4.85 -32.29 13.11
CA ALA A 80 3.51 -32.56 12.55
C ALA A 80 3.21 -31.80 11.24
N PHE A 81 4.07 -30.88 10.83
CA PHE A 81 3.86 -30.00 9.67
C PHE A 81 5.08 -30.00 8.76
N VAL A 82 4.82 -29.80 7.47
CA VAL A 82 5.81 -29.50 6.44
C VAL A 82 5.89 -27.98 6.27
N SER A 83 7.09 -27.45 6.14
CA SER A 83 7.32 -26.03 5.81
C SER A 83 7.99 -25.89 4.45
N VAL A 84 7.62 -24.86 3.68
CA VAL A 84 8.20 -24.57 2.36
C VAL A 84 8.51 -23.09 2.25
N PHE A 85 9.74 -22.74 1.92
CA PHE A 85 10.22 -21.37 1.82
C PHE A 85 10.83 -21.09 0.45
N LEU A 86 10.53 -19.91 -0.10
CA LEU A 86 11.35 -19.31 -1.14
C LEU A 86 12.50 -18.56 -0.46
N CYS A 87 13.73 -18.82 -0.88
CA CYS A 87 14.94 -18.22 -0.32
C CYS A 87 15.66 -17.38 -1.38
N PHE A 88 16.00 -16.16 -1.03
CA PHE A 88 16.97 -15.33 -1.75
C PHE A 88 18.38 -15.76 -1.36
N ILE A 89 19.24 -16.00 -2.35
CA ILE A 89 20.61 -16.49 -2.15
C ILE A 89 21.63 -15.38 -2.40
N GLY A 90 21.31 -14.42 -3.27
CA GLY A 90 22.21 -13.35 -3.69
C GLY A 90 22.02 -13.05 -5.17
N GLY A 91 22.94 -12.29 -5.76
CA GLY A 91 22.89 -11.92 -7.18
C GLY A 91 22.66 -10.42 -7.38
N GLY A 92 23.46 -9.84 -8.29
CA GLY A 92 23.55 -8.38 -8.47
C GLY A 92 24.27 -7.65 -7.32
N GLU A 93 24.29 -6.32 -7.40
CA GLU A 93 24.81 -5.44 -6.32
C GLU A 93 23.74 -5.11 -5.26
N ALA A 94 22.51 -5.59 -5.44
CA ALA A 94 21.37 -5.27 -4.58
C ALA A 94 21.45 -6.00 -3.23
N THR A 95 21.32 -5.26 -2.13
CA THR A 95 21.30 -5.81 -0.75
C THR A 95 19.89 -6.17 -0.29
N ARG A 96 18.85 -5.75 -1.02
CA ARG A 96 17.44 -6.04 -0.75
C ARG A 96 16.71 -6.24 -2.07
N VAL A 97 15.86 -7.25 -2.17
CA VAL A 97 15.11 -7.56 -3.38
C VAL A 97 13.63 -7.70 -3.05
N ARG A 98 12.81 -6.84 -3.65
CA ARG A 98 11.35 -6.98 -3.58
C ARG A 98 10.86 -7.90 -4.69
N ALA A 99 10.18 -8.97 -4.31
CA ALA A 99 9.63 -9.93 -5.24
C ALA A 99 8.17 -10.27 -4.92
N LYS A 100 7.45 -10.60 -5.99
CA LYS A 100 6.08 -11.08 -5.95
C LYS A 100 6.09 -12.56 -6.31
N PHE A 101 5.52 -13.44 -5.48
CA PHE A 101 5.57 -14.87 -5.73
C PHE A 101 4.35 -15.65 -5.26
N SER A 102 4.14 -16.83 -5.83
CA SER A 102 3.17 -17.80 -5.34
C SER A 102 3.79 -19.18 -5.26
N LEU A 103 3.36 -19.95 -4.26
CA LEU A 103 3.72 -21.35 -4.07
C LEU A 103 2.45 -22.20 -4.13
N SER A 104 2.52 -23.30 -4.87
CA SER A 104 1.39 -24.20 -5.12
C SER A 104 1.88 -25.64 -5.27
N MET A 105 1.02 -26.62 -5.02
CA MET A 105 1.32 -28.04 -5.25
C MET A 105 0.85 -28.43 -6.64
N VAL A 106 1.57 -29.33 -7.29
CA VAL A 106 1.21 -29.85 -8.62
C VAL A 106 1.03 -31.35 -8.53
N ASP A 107 -0.11 -31.84 -8.97
CA ASP A 107 -0.37 -33.28 -9.05
C ASP A 107 0.28 -33.89 -10.30
N ARG A 108 0.26 -35.22 -10.39
CA ARG A 108 0.83 -36.01 -11.49
C ARG A 108 0.19 -35.70 -12.85
N ASP A 109 -1.03 -35.17 -12.84
CA ASP A 109 -1.77 -34.77 -14.05
C ASP A 109 -1.46 -33.29 -14.42
N ASN A 110 -0.43 -32.69 -13.80
CA ASN A 110 -0.03 -31.29 -13.91
C ASN A 110 -1.10 -30.28 -13.47
N ARG A 111 -2.07 -30.70 -12.66
CA ARG A 111 -3.06 -29.78 -12.10
C ARG A 111 -2.48 -29.08 -10.88
N VAL A 112 -2.62 -27.77 -10.89
CA VAL A 112 -2.14 -26.92 -9.81
C VAL A 112 -3.22 -26.87 -8.72
N SER A 113 -2.84 -27.29 -7.51
CA SER A 113 -3.63 -27.20 -6.30
C SER A 113 -3.00 -26.21 -5.33
N LYS A 114 -3.84 -25.52 -4.57
CA LYS A 114 -3.39 -24.51 -3.61
C LYS A 114 -2.72 -25.20 -2.43
N LEU A 115 -1.71 -24.56 -1.84
CA LEU A 115 -1.25 -24.94 -0.51
C LEU A 115 -2.35 -24.61 0.50
N PRO A 116 -2.73 -25.55 1.40
CA PRO A 116 -3.69 -25.26 2.45
C PRO A 116 -3.19 -24.06 3.26
N MET A 117 -4.04 -23.07 3.51
CA MET A 117 -3.78 -21.86 4.33
C MET A 117 -3.23 -20.60 3.64
N LEU A 118 -2.95 -20.58 2.33
CA LEU A 118 -2.83 -19.31 1.60
C LEU A 118 -4.26 -18.82 1.27
N GLY A 119 -4.86 -18.07 2.20
CA GLY A 119 -6.28 -17.69 2.19
C GLY A 119 -6.75 -16.77 1.06
N ASP A 120 -5.94 -16.50 0.05
CA ASP A 120 -6.36 -15.74 -1.12
C ASP A 120 -5.53 -16.14 -2.35
N ASP A 121 -6.09 -16.05 -3.56
CA ASP A 121 -5.39 -16.30 -4.85
C ASP A 121 -4.31 -15.25 -5.16
N ARG A 122 -3.98 -14.42 -4.17
CA ARG A 122 -3.08 -13.30 -4.33
C ARG A 122 -1.64 -13.77 -4.18
N PRO A 123 -0.82 -13.64 -5.24
CA PRO A 123 0.63 -13.74 -5.10
C PRO A 123 1.13 -12.81 -4.00
N LEU A 124 1.97 -13.37 -3.14
CA LEU A 124 2.59 -12.73 -2.00
C LEU A 124 3.61 -11.72 -2.47
N ILE A 125 3.77 -10.63 -1.73
CA ILE A 125 4.81 -9.63 -2.00
C ILE A 125 5.69 -9.56 -0.76
N HIS A 126 6.99 -9.78 -0.93
CA HIS A 126 7.95 -9.72 0.15
C HIS A 126 9.25 -9.04 -0.30
N THR A 127 9.93 -8.41 0.65
CA THR A 127 11.24 -7.78 0.43
C THR A 127 12.29 -8.59 1.17
N PHE A 128 13.07 -9.35 0.41
CA PHE A 128 14.15 -10.19 0.91
C PHE A 128 15.38 -9.31 1.19
N GLY A 129 16.00 -9.43 2.36
CA GLY A 129 17.20 -8.66 2.71
C GLY A 129 17.65 -8.86 4.18
N PRO A 130 18.77 -8.23 4.59
CA PRO A 130 19.26 -8.32 5.96
C PRO A 130 18.37 -7.47 6.88
N GLY A 131 17.54 -8.11 7.70
CA GLY A 131 16.69 -7.43 8.67
C GLY A 131 15.57 -8.29 9.24
N ASP A 132 15.06 -9.24 8.45
CA ASP A 132 14.18 -10.29 8.95
C ASP A 132 14.97 -11.56 9.21
N ARG A 133 14.52 -12.36 10.18
CA ARG A 133 15.07 -13.70 10.42
C ARG A 133 14.93 -14.51 9.12
N GLU A 134 16.10 -14.65 8.49
CA GLU A 134 16.43 -15.47 7.33
C GLU A 134 15.96 -14.89 5.99
N TRP A 135 16.83 -14.97 4.98
CA TRP A 135 16.62 -14.51 3.60
C TRP A 135 15.55 -15.32 2.86
N SER A 136 14.44 -15.61 3.53
CA SER A 136 13.49 -16.62 3.14
C SER A 136 12.11 -16.28 3.66
N TRP A 137 11.10 -16.50 2.82
CA TRP A 137 9.71 -16.36 3.18
C TRP A 137 8.94 -17.57 2.67
N GLY A 138 8.02 -18.08 3.49
CA GLY A 138 7.38 -19.35 3.18
C GLY A 138 6.16 -19.66 4.02
N VAL A 139 5.58 -20.82 3.71
CA VAL A 139 4.49 -21.43 4.46
C VAL A 139 5.09 -22.37 5.50
N THR A 140 4.68 -22.22 6.76
CA THR A 140 5.23 -22.99 7.90
C THR A 140 4.32 -24.10 8.41
N TYR A 141 3.10 -24.21 7.88
CA TYR A 141 2.02 -24.96 8.54
C TYR A 141 1.23 -25.84 7.56
N ILE A 142 1.92 -26.62 6.72
CA ILE A 142 1.25 -27.63 5.89
C ILE A 142 1.10 -28.91 6.72
N GLU A 143 -0.11 -29.18 7.21
CA GLU A 143 -0.37 -30.35 8.05
C GLU A 143 -0.06 -31.66 7.29
N LYS A 144 0.83 -32.50 7.85
CA LYS A 144 1.24 -33.76 7.20
C LYS A 144 0.06 -34.66 6.87
N PHE A 145 -0.95 -34.73 7.73
CA PHE A 145 -2.12 -35.58 7.46
C PHE A 145 -2.91 -35.12 6.21
N LYS A 146 -2.95 -33.81 5.91
CA LYS A 146 -3.58 -33.28 4.70
C LYS A 146 -2.76 -33.63 3.45
N LEU A 147 -1.44 -33.74 3.59
CA LEU A 147 -0.54 -34.16 2.50
C LEU A 147 -0.60 -35.65 2.22
N ARG A 148 -0.84 -36.52 3.21
CA ARG A 148 -0.83 -37.99 3.00
C ARG A 148 -1.70 -38.46 1.83
N HIS A 149 -2.93 -37.94 1.72
CA HIS A 149 -3.81 -38.31 0.62
C HIS A 149 -3.28 -37.81 -0.73
N PHE A 150 -2.72 -36.61 -0.77
CA PHE A 150 -2.07 -36.06 -1.95
C PHE A 150 -0.87 -36.92 -2.37
N LEU A 151 0.04 -37.25 -1.45
CA LEU A 151 1.21 -38.09 -1.73
C LEU A 151 0.81 -39.47 -2.26
N TYR A 152 -0.20 -40.11 -1.65
CA TYR A 152 -0.71 -41.40 -2.10
C TYR A 152 -1.21 -41.38 -3.56
N LEU A 153 -1.87 -40.29 -3.97
CA LEU A 153 -2.38 -40.14 -5.35
C LEU A 153 -1.29 -39.77 -6.37
N ASN A 154 -0.11 -39.35 -5.90
CA ASN A 154 0.97 -38.80 -6.72
C ASN A 154 2.27 -39.60 -6.59
N ASP A 155 2.17 -40.91 -6.40
CA ASP A 155 3.32 -41.84 -6.36
C ASP A 155 4.40 -41.40 -5.36
N ASP A 156 3.98 -40.92 -4.19
CA ASP A 156 4.84 -40.37 -3.13
C ASP A 156 5.72 -39.18 -3.56
N SER A 157 5.35 -38.51 -4.66
CA SER A 157 6.03 -37.30 -5.14
C SER A 157 5.30 -36.04 -4.68
N LEU A 158 6.08 -35.07 -4.19
CA LEU A 158 5.61 -33.72 -3.89
C LEU A 158 6.28 -32.72 -4.83
N THR A 159 5.50 -32.14 -5.73
CA THR A 159 5.97 -31.07 -6.62
C THR A 159 5.46 -29.71 -6.15
N ILE A 160 6.40 -28.81 -5.84
CA ILE A 160 6.13 -27.40 -5.53
C ILE A 160 6.36 -26.56 -6.78
N ARG A 161 5.32 -25.87 -7.23
CA ARG A 161 5.39 -24.86 -8.28
C ARG A 161 5.51 -23.47 -7.65
N CYS A 162 6.60 -22.78 -7.99
CA CYS A 162 6.84 -21.39 -7.65
C CYS A 162 6.70 -20.51 -8.89
N VAL A 163 5.80 -19.53 -8.85
CA VAL A 163 5.82 -18.42 -9.81
C VAL A 163 6.46 -17.24 -9.12
N LEU A 164 7.55 -16.72 -9.68
CA LEU A 164 8.32 -15.63 -9.11
C LEU A 164 8.43 -14.49 -10.10
N SER A 165 8.05 -13.30 -9.68
CA SER A 165 8.26 -12.04 -10.37
C SER A 165 9.19 -11.16 -9.53
N ALA A 166 10.42 -10.96 -10.01
CA ALA A 166 11.39 -10.07 -9.38
C ALA A 166 11.73 -8.89 -10.30
N ARG A 167 12.10 -7.75 -9.70
CA ARG A 167 12.70 -6.64 -10.45
C ARG A 167 14.12 -7.03 -10.84
N SER A 168 14.59 -6.58 -12.00
CA SER A 168 15.99 -6.80 -12.38
C SER A 168 16.89 -5.91 -11.53
N PRO A 169 17.87 -6.46 -10.78
CA PRO A 169 18.89 -5.71 -10.06
C PRO A 169 19.86 -5.07 -11.05
N VAL A 170 19.91 -5.49 -12.31
CA VAL A 170 20.67 -4.80 -13.37
C VAL A 170 19.99 -3.48 -13.72
N PHE A 171 18.67 -3.48 -13.90
CA PHE A 171 17.92 -2.23 -14.07
C PHE A 171 17.86 -1.41 -12.78
N ASP A 172 17.75 -2.07 -11.62
CA ASP A 172 17.87 -1.37 -10.33
C ASP A 172 19.26 -0.73 -10.17
N ALA A 173 20.33 -1.40 -10.61
CA ALA A 173 21.68 -0.85 -10.60
C ALA A 173 21.92 0.22 -11.68
N GLU A 174 21.28 0.11 -12.85
CA GLU A 174 21.35 1.11 -13.92
C GLU A 174 20.53 2.37 -13.60
N LEU A 175 19.33 2.23 -12.99
CA LEU A 175 18.49 3.37 -12.59
C LEU A 175 18.87 3.95 -11.22
N PHE A 176 19.28 3.11 -10.26
CA PHE A 176 19.43 3.47 -8.86
C PHE A 176 20.76 3.02 -8.22
N GLY A 177 21.65 2.33 -8.94
CA GLY A 177 22.95 1.87 -8.43
C GLY A 177 24.17 2.65 -8.93
N PRO A 178 25.38 2.27 -8.51
CA PRO A 178 26.64 2.99 -8.79
C PRO A 178 27.01 3.08 -10.29
N LEU A 179 26.38 2.23 -11.13
CA LEU A 179 26.55 2.18 -12.58
C LEU A 179 25.63 3.14 -13.34
N SER A 180 24.82 3.95 -12.64
CA SER A 180 24.06 5.11 -13.15
C SER A 180 25.00 6.25 -13.61
N LYS A 181 25.89 5.95 -14.56
CA LYS A 181 26.72 6.94 -15.22
C LYS A 181 25.97 7.43 -16.44
N ASN A 182 25.19 8.50 -16.19
CA ASN A 182 24.57 9.43 -17.14
C ASN A 182 23.09 9.21 -17.47
N SER A 183 22.22 9.26 -16.45
CA SER A 183 21.24 10.38 -16.32
C SER A 183 20.28 10.14 -15.15
N ALA A 184 20.69 10.49 -13.94
CA ALA A 184 19.75 10.85 -12.87
C ALA A 184 20.49 11.80 -11.93
N GLN A 185 20.36 13.10 -12.15
CA GLN A 185 20.65 14.01 -11.05
C GLN A 185 19.72 13.61 -9.91
N PRO A 186 20.24 13.39 -8.68
CA PRO A 186 19.39 13.11 -7.52
C PRO A 186 18.28 14.16 -7.47
N VAL A 187 17.03 13.71 -7.56
CA VAL A 187 15.88 14.62 -7.43
C VAL A 187 15.85 15.08 -5.98
N LYS A 188 16.40 16.27 -5.75
CA LYS A 188 16.49 16.83 -4.42
C LYS A 188 15.12 17.36 -4.00
N ILE A 189 14.45 16.62 -3.13
CA ILE A 189 13.20 17.06 -2.50
C ILE A 189 13.60 17.92 -1.30
N ASN A 190 13.52 19.24 -1.45
CA ASN A 190 13.85 20.18 -0.36
C ASN A 190 12.64 20.55 0.50
N ASP A 191 11.42 20.32 0.00
CA ASP A 191 10.20 20.89 0.57
C ASP A 191 9.35 19.83 1.30
N MET A 192 9.98 18.80 1.86
CA MET A 192 9.28 17.73 2.55
C MET A 192 10.12 17.20 3.69
N ASP A 193 9.50 17.07 4.86
CA ASP A 193 10.14 16.43 5.99
C ASP A 193 10.44 14.95 5.67
N PRO A 194 11.64 14.43 6.03
CA PRO A 194 12.00 13.04 5.75
C PRO A 194 11.01 12.01 6.26
N THR A 195 10.38 12.25 7.42
CA THR A 195 9.41 11.32 8.01
C THR A 195 8.10 11.26 7.22
N ILE A 196 7.68 12.40 6.66
CA ILE A 196 6.50 12.48 5.79
C ILE A 196 6.80 11.82 4.44
N PHE A 197 8.01 12.02 3.92
CA PHE A 197 8.45 11.35 2.70
C PHE A 197 8.54 9.83 2.89
N GLU A 198 9.03 9.36 4.04
CA GLU A 198 9.02 7.95 4.39
C GLU A 198 7.59 7.40 4.44
N GLY A 199 6.64 8.12 5.06
CA GLY A 199 5.22 7.76 5.06
C GLY A 199 4.60 7.71 3.66
N LEU A 200 4.98 8.63 2.77
CA LEU A 200 4.58 8.66 1.37
C LEU A 200 5.09 7.43 0.62
N LEU A 201 6.38 7.10 0.78
CA LEU A 201 6.98 5.91 0.18
C LEU A 201 6.36 4.63 0.73
N HIS A 202 6.13 4.57 2.04
CA HIS A 202 5.45 3.45 2.68
C HIS A 202 4.09 3.22 2.03
N PHE A 203 3.28 4.26 1.84
CA PHE A 203 2.00 4.11 1.15
C PHE A 203 2.17 3.65 -0.31
N ILE A 204 3.06 4.29 -1.08
CA ILE A 204 3.32 3.91 -2.50
C ILE A 204 3.68 2.43 -2.62
N TYR A 205 4.45 1.91 -1.64
CA TYR A 205 4.98 0.57 -1.70
C TYR A 205 4.14 -0.47 -0.95
N ALA A 206 3.42 -0.13 0.11
CA ALA A 206 2.68 -1.06 0.96
C ALA A 206 1.16 -0.92 0.83
N ASP A 207 0.67 0.14 0.18
CA ASP A 207 -0.75 0.51 0.04
C ASP A 207 -1.49 0.66 1.40
N SER A 208 -0.71 0.91 2.45
CA SER A 208 -1.16 1.12 3.83
C SER A 208 -0.60 2.44 4.40
N LEU A 209 -1.37 3.04 5.31
CA LEU A 209 -0.89 4.19 6.07
C LEU A 209 0.26 3.76 6.99
N PRO A 210 1.25 4.65 7.23
CA PRO A 210 2.31 4.37 8.18
C PRO A 210 1.74 4.21 9.60
N ASP A 211 2.28 3.26 10.36
CA ASP A 211 1.92 3.06 11.77
C ASP A 211 2.48 4.22 12.61
N THR A 212 1.65 5.24 12.85
CA THR A 212 2.02 6.40 13.65
C THR A 212 1.67 6.15 15.12
N CYS A 213 2.67 5.76 15.92
CA CYS A 213 2.52 5.43 17.34
C CYS A 213 2.70 6.62 18.32
N ASN A 214 2.69 7.87 17.82
CA ASN A 214 3.06 9.07 18.59
C ASN A 214 1.95 10.12 18.66
N SER A 215 2.10 11.10 19.57
CA SER A 215 1.15 12.19 19.88
C SER A 215 0.79 13.13 18.71
N ASP A 216 1.58 13.10 17.64
CA ASP A 216 1.49 14.08 16.54
C ASP A 216 0.82 13.49 15.28
N GLU A 217 0.02 12.44 15.46
CA GLU A 217 -0.67 11.71 14.37
C GLU A 217 -1.43 12.66 13.43
N ASN A 218 -2.17 13.64 13.97
CA ASN A 218 -2.89 14.62 13.17
C ASN A 218 -1.96 15.49 12.31
N THR A 219 -0.85 15.96 12.88
CA THR A 219 0.13 16.79 12.16
C THR A 219 0.80 16.00 11.05
N ILE A 220 1.18 14.74 11.31
CA ILE A 220 1.72 13.85 10.29
C ILE A 220 0.69 13.64 9.16
N MET A 221 -0.57 13.37 9.50
CA MET A 221 -1.63 13.16 8.51
C MET A 221 -1.92 14.43 7.70
N GLN A 222 -1.84 15.62 8.31
CA GLN A 222 -1.93 16.90 7.60
C GLN A 222 -0.81 17.06 6.56
N HIS A 223 0.45 16.86 6.96
CA HIS A 223 1.58 16.95 6.03
C HIS A 223 1.54 15.86 4.96
N LEU A 224 1.09 14.66 5.30
CA LEU A 224 0.93 13.55 4.36
C LEU A 224 -0.21 13.82 3.36
N LEU A 225 -1.27 14.52 3.76
CA LEU A 225 -2.33 14.99 2.86
C LEU A 225 -1.77 15.96 1.82
N VAL A 226 -0.98 16.96 2.25
CA VAL A 226 -0.31 17.91 1.35
C VAL A 226 0.62 17.18 0.37
N ALA A 227 1.39 16.21 0.88
CA ALA A 227 2.26 15.37 0.06
C ALA A 227 1.46 14.54 -0.96
N ALA A 228 0.37 13.91 -0.51
CA ALA A 228 -0.49 13.09 -1.36
C ALA A 228 -1.09 13.91 -2.50
N ASP A 229 -1.56 15.14 -2.21
CA ASP A 229 -2.08 16.05 -3.23
C ASP A 229 -0.99 16.48 -4.22
N ARG A 230 0.19 16.89 -3.72
CA ARG A 230 1.34 17.28 -4.55
C ARG A 230 1.78 16.20 -5.53
N TYR A 231 1.73 14.93 -5.11
CA TYR A 231 2.15 13.78 -5.92
C TYR A 231 0.98 13.05 -6.62
N GLY A 232 -0.26 13.56 -6.52
CA GLY A 232 -1.43 12.98 -7.20
C GLY A 232 -1.85 11.60 -6.67
N LEU A 233 -1.66 11.34 -5.38
CA LEU A 233 -2.03 10.08 -4.72
C LEU A 233 -3.43 10.18 -4.12
N ASP A 234 -4.47 10.16 -4.97
CA ASP A 234 -5.87 10.39 -4.55
C ASP A 234 -6.35 9.46 -3.43
N ARG A 235 -5.96 8.17 -3.47
CA ARG A 235 -6.33 7.19 -2.43
C ARG A 235 -5.70 7.54 -1.07
N LEU A 236 -4.44 7.96 -1.07
CA LEU A 236 -3.77 8.40 0.16
C LEU A 236 -4.43 9.66 0.70
N ARG A 237 -4.72 10.63 -0.18
CA ARG A 237 -5.42 11.87 0.20
C ARG A 237 -6.75 11.56 0.88
N ALA A 238 -7.57 10.69 0.29
CA ALA A 238 -8.85 10.27 0.88
C ALA A 238 -8.69 9.56 2.24
N LEU A 239 -7.65 8.73 2.42
CA LEU A 239 -7.38 8.07 3.69
C LEU A 239 -6.94 9.08 4.77
N CYS A 240 -6.08 10.04 4.41
CA CYS A 240 -5.69 11.14 5.31
C CYS A 240 -6.91 11.99 5.69
N GLU A 241 -7.76 12.34 4.72
CA GLU A 241 -9.02 13.06 4.99
C GLU A 241 -9.91 12.30 5.99
N ALA A 242 -10.14 11.01 5.76
CA ALA A 242 -10.97 10.19 6.63
C ALA A 242 -10.42 10.11 8.07
N LYS A 243 -9.09 10.03 8.21
CA LYS A 243 -8.41 9.99 9.50
C LYS A 243 -8.46 11.35 10.21
N LEU A 244 -8.21 12.44 9.50
CA LEU A 244 -8.30 13.80 10.02
C LEU A 244 -9.73 14.17 10.45
N CYS A 245 -10.75 13.67 9.73
CA CYS A 245 -12.16 13.83 10.13
C CYS A 245 -12.47 13.21 11.51
N GLN A 246 -11.76 12.13 11.89
CA GLN A 246 -11.94 11.47 13.18
C GLN A 246 -11.16 12.16 14.31
N GLY A 247 -10.08 12.86 13.96
CA GLY A 247 -9.13 13.47 14.89
C GLY A 247 -9.27 14.99 15.07
N ILE A 248 -10.35 15.63 14.60
CA ILE A 248 -10.50 17.09 14.69
C ILE A 248 -10.49 17.55 16.15
N ASP A 249 -9.57 18.45 16.48
CA ASP A 249 -9.46 19.06 17.81
C ASP A 249 -9.50 20.60 17.75
N VAL A 250 -9.65 21.24 18.92
CA VAL A 250 -9.77 22.70 19.05
C VAL A 250 -8.53 23.44 18.54
N GLN A 251 -7.34 22.85 18.71
CA GLN A 251 -6.07 23.46 18.34
C GLN A 251 -5.74 23.26 16.85
N THR A 252 -6.19 22.15 16.25
CA THR A 252 -5.86 21.75 14.88
C THR A 252 -6.97 22.04 13.87
N VAL A 253 -8.20 22.33 14.29
CA VAL A 253 -9.33 22.53 13.34
C VAL A 253 -9.09 23.71 12.38
N ALA A 254 -8.46 24.79 12.84
CA ALA A 254 -8.21 25.95 11.99
C ALA A 254 -7.17 25.65 10.90
N THR A 255 -6.09 24.94 11.25
CA THR A 255 -5.07 24.53 10.29
C THR A 255 -5.60 23.45 9.34
N THR A 256 -6.38 22.49 9.85
CA THR A 256 -7.03 21.45 9.04
C THR A 256 -8.03 22.04 8.04
N LEU A 257 -8.81 23.05 8.44
CA LEU A 257 -9.76 23.72 7.54
C LEU A 257 -9.02 24.49 6.43
N ALA A 258 -7.93 25.18 6.76
CA ALA A 258 -7.11 25.87 5.75
C ALA A 258 -6.58 24.87 4.71
N LEU A 259 -6.06 23.72 5.17
CA LEU A 259 -5.56 22.66 4.29
C LEU A 259 -6.67 22.04 3.45
N ALA A 260 -7.84 21.81 4.04
CA ALA A 260 -8.98 21.25 3.31
C ALA A 260 -9.46 22.17 2.18
N GLU A 261 -9.46 23.49 2.39
CA GLU A 261 -9.72 24.47 1.33
C GLU A 261 -8.64 24.41 0.26
N GLN A 262 -7.37 24.48 0.66
CA GLN A 262 -6.24 24.59 -0.26
C GLN A 262 -6.13 23.38 -1.19
N HIS A 263 -6.46 22.19 -0.70
CA HIS A 263 -6.35 20.92 -1.41
C HIS A 263 -7.69 20.37 -1.92
N ASN A 264 -8.76 21.19 -1.89
CA ASN A 264 -10.12 20.83 -2.35
C ASN A 264 -10.68 19.54 -1.70
N CYS A 265 -10.46 19.37 -0.40
CA CYS A 265 -10.97 18.24 0.38
C CYS A 265 -12.36 18.57 0.96
N ASP A 266 -13.42 18.46 0.14
CA ASP A 266 -14.77 18.88 0.52
C ASP A 266 -15.32 18.19 1.78
N GLN A 267 -15.03 16.90 1.96
CA GLN A 267 -15.52 16.13 3.10
C GLN A 267 -14.88 16.62 4.41
N LEU A 268 -13.56 16.83 4.39
CA LEU A 268 -12.81 17.35 5.51
C LEU A 268 -13.22 18.80 5.83
N LYS A 269 -13.41 19.64 4.79
CA LYS A 269 -13.90 21.01 4.91
C LYS A 269 -15.25 21.05 5.62
N ASP A 270 -16.22 20.25 5.17
CA ASP A 270 -17.55 20.21 5.80
C ASP A 270 -17.49 19.70 7.26
N ALA A 271 -16.65 18.71 7.55
CA ALA A 271 -16.44 18.21 8.91
C ALA A 271 -15.86 19.30 9.83
N CYS A 272 -14.83 20.03 9.39
CA CYS A 272 -14.25 21.15 10.12
C CYS A 272 -15.27 22.28 10.35
N LEU A 273 -16.05 22.66 9.34
CA LEU A 273 -17.08 23.69 9.46
C LEU A 273 -18.18 23.29 10.46
N ARG A 274 -18.59 22.02 10.46
CA ARG A 274 -19.53 21.49 11.46
C ARG A 274 -18.96 21.54 12.88
N PHE A 275 -17.68 21.20 13.04
CA PHE A 275 -17.00 21.26 14.33
C PHE A 275 -16.93 22.70 14.86
N ILE A 276 -16.48 23.65 14.03
CA ILE A 276 -16.42 25.09 14.39
C ILE A 276 -17.80 25.64 14.73
N ALA A 277 -18.85 25.26 13.99
CA ALA A 277 -20.21 25.73 14.25
C ALA A 277 -20.83 25.21 15.57
N SER A 278 -20.14 24.31 16.29
CA SER A 278 -20.57 23.78 17.58
C SER A 278 -20.40 24.82 18.69
N ARG A 279 -21.47 25.07 19.45
CA ARG A 279 -21.58 26.21 20.38
C ARG A 279 -20.57 26.19 21.53
N ASP A 280 -20.15 25.00 21.94
CA ASP A 280 -19.28 24.80 23.11
C ASP A 280 -17.79 24.94 22.77
N VAL A 281 -17.45 25.02 21.48
CA VAL A 281 -16.06 25.00 20.99
C VAL A 281 -15.69 26.27 20.23
N LEU A 282 -16.67 26.96 19.65
CA LEU A 282 -16.46 28.17 18.84
C LEU A 282 -15.70 29.27 19.59
N SER A 283 -16.04 29.54 20.86
CA SER A 283 -15.32 30.56 21.64
C SER A 283 -13.85 30.19 21.85
N ALA A 284 -13.58 28.92 22.19
CA ALA A 284 -12.22 28.44 22.40
C ALA A 284 -11.39 28.46 21.10
N ILE A 285 -11.99 28.17 19.95
CA ILE A 285 -11.31 28.22 18.65
C ILE A 285 -10.94 29.65 18.27
N MET A 286 -11.84 30.62 18.48
CA MET A 286 -11.57 32.03 18.14
C MET A 286 -10.38 32.61 18.91
N ASP A 287 -10.09 32.08 20.10
CA ASP A 287 -8.96 32.48 20.93
C ASP A 287 -7.63 31.82 20.50
N THR A 288 -7.66 30.82 19.61
CA THR A 288 -6.45 30.16 19.10
C THR A 288 -5.70 31.03 18.09
N ASP A 289 -4.38 30.97 18.11
CA ASP A 289 -3.54 31.63 17.12
C ASP A 289 -3.79 31.07 15.71
N GLY A 290 -4.10 29.78 15.59
CA GLY A 290 -4.44 29.13 14.32
C GLY A 290 -5.66 29.75 13.64
N PHE A 291 -6.70 30.11 14.39
CA PHE A 291 -7.89 30.77 13.83
C PHE A 291 -7.58 32.22 13.40
N ARG A 292 -6.70 32.92 14.12
CA ARG A 292 -6.24 34.26 13.73
C ARG A 292 -5.50 34.21 12.39
N HIS A 293 -4.61 33.23 12.20
CA HIS A 293 -3.90 33.01 10.94
C HIS A 293 -4.81 32.57 9.79
N LEU A 294 -5.85 31.77 10.07
CA LEU A 294 -6.87 31.40 9.10
C LEU A 294 -7.62 32.64 8.57
N LYS A 295 -7.97 33.56 9.45
CA LYS A 295 -8.65 34.82 9.11
C LYS A 295 -7.82 35.70 8.17
N GLU A 296 -6.50 35.70 8.33
CA GLU A 296 -5.57 36.45 7.49
C GLU A 296 -5.31 35.75 6.15
N SER A 297 -5.17 34.42 6.16
CA SER A 297 -4.81 33.64 4.97
C SER A 297 -5.99 33.45 4.01
N CYS A 298 -7.21 33.26 4.53
CA CYS A 298 -8.37 32.90 3.71
C CYS A 298 -9.65 33.66 4.14
N PRO A 299 -9.82 34.93 3.76
CA PRO A 299 -10.98 35.74 4.18
C PRO A 299 -12.32 35.24 3.64
N LEU A 300 -12.34 34.49 2.53
CA LEU A 300 -13.56 33.95 1.92
C LEU A 300 -14.20 32.83 2.76
N ILE A 301 -13.39 32.03 3.47
CA ILE A 301 -13.86 30.94 4.34
C ILE A 301 -14.67 31.49 5.53
N LEU A 302 -14.41 32.73 5.96
CA LEU A 302 -15.15 33.37 7.06
C LEU A 302 -16.64 33.58 6.72
N GLY A 303 -16.94 33.82 5.44
CA GLY A 303 -18.30 33.91 4.93
C GLY A 303 -19.04 32.58 5.07
N GLU A 304 -18.38 31.48 4.67
CA GLU A 304 -18.93 30.13 4.78
C GLU A 304 -19.10 29.67 6.23
N ILE A 305 -18.15 29.98 7.11
CA ILE A 305 -18.27 29.73 8.56
C ILE A 305 -19.50 30.45 9.12
N SER A 306 -19.68 31.73 8.77
CA SER A 306 -20.81 32.54 9.23
C SER A 306 -22.15 31.98 8.74
N GLU A 307 -22.22 31.53 7.48
CA GLU A 307 -23.40 30.89 6.90
C GLU A 307 -23.70 29.53 7.54
N LYS A 308 -22.67 28.71 7.80
CA LYS A 308 -22.83 27.41 8.47
C LYS A 308 -23.31 27.59 9.92
N ILE A 309 -22.82 28.60 10.62
CA ILE A 309 -23.31 28.98 11.96
C ILE A 309 -24.78 29.42 11.91
N ALA A 310 -25.16 30.24 10.91
CA ALA A 310 -26.53 30.73 10.76
C ALA A 310 -27.52 29.59 10.43
N THR A 311 -27.14 28.66 9.55
CA THR A 311 -27.96 27.49 9.18
C THR A 311 -28.07 26.49 10.33
N PHE A 312 -27.00 26.25 11.08
CA PHE A 312 -27.03 25.40 12.27
C PHE A 312 -27.92 25.98 13.38
N ARG A 313 -27.88 27.31 13.59
CA ARG A 313 -28.78 28.01 14.52
C ARG A 313 -30.25 27.93 14.09
N ARG A 314 -30.56 28.06 12.79
CA ARG A 314 -31.93 27.92 12.26
C ARG A 314 -32.51 26.50 12.39
N ARG A 315 -31.71 25.45 12.18
CA ARG A 315 -32.17 24.05 12.34
C ARG A 315 -32.54 23.71 13.79
N ARG A 316 -31.89 24.34 14.77
CA ARG A 316 -32.13 24.09 16.20
C ARG A 316 -33.38 24.79 16.74
N THR A 317 -33.70 26.00 16.28
CA THR A 317 -34.97 26.67 16.63
C THR A 317 -36.21 25.96 16.08
N SER A 318 -36.09 25.26 14.94
CA SER A 318 -37.17 24.42 14.41
C SER A 318 -37.40 23.11 15.19
N MET A 319 -36.40 22.60 15.91
CA MET A 319 -36.52 21.39 16.74
C MET A 319 -36.96 21.68 18.19
N GLN A 320 -36.91 22.93 18.65
CA GLN A 320 -37.40 23.33 19.98
C GLN A 320 -38.89 23.74 19.99
N HIS A 321 -39.54 23.71 18.82
CA HIS A 321 -40.96 24.04 18.63
C HIS A 321 -41.82 22.83 18.25
N LEU A 322 -41.30 21.61 18.43
CA LEU A 322 -42.03 20.34 18.35
C LEU A 322 -42.01 19.65 19.71
#